data_AF-G7VYB9-F1
#
_entry.id   AF-G7VYB9-F1
#
_cell.length_a   1.000
_cell.length_b   1.000
_cell.length_c   1.000
_cell.angle_alpha   90.00
_cell.angle_beta   90.00
_cell.angle_gamma   90.00
#
_symmetry.space_group_name_H-M   'P 1'
#
loop_
_entity.id
_entity.type
_entity.pdbx_description
1 polymer ?
#
loop_
_entity_poly.entity_id
_entity_poly.type
_entity_poly.pdbx_seq_one_letter_code
_entity_poly.pdbx_strand_id
1 'polypeptide(L)'
;MAKRTSRSLNANEDNILNKLKEVIEYNGDIINDPESYGNTWITAVSLRSFIHNQKQFLPACLEEHEVLNSKQAFFVRVIIRTTDQSGTNRYVDGTNLFVTIDQDSGVVDIAKEDEALSDNPVFHGGEIADALRWVNELADPYYIALEDPFLTPEQRILFMQSAKEDDPFSL
;
A
#
# COMPACT_ATOMS: atom_id res chain seq x y z
N MET A 1 -8.07 14.63 -9.00
CA MET A 1 -8.46 13.53 -9.92
C MET A 1 -7.23 13.08 -10.69
N ALA A 2 -6.44 12.19 -10.10
CA ALA A 2 -5.41 11.44 -10.82
C ALA A 2 -5.20 10.06 -10.16
N LYS A 3 -6.25 9.23 -10.15
CA LYS A 3 -6.07 7.78 -9.99
C LYS A 3 -5.50 7.29 -11.32
N ARG A 4 -4.20 7.02 -11.35
CA ARG A 4 -3.53 6.58 -12.56
C ARG A 4 -3.31 5.09 -12.44
N THR A 5 -4.28 4.30 -12.90
CA THR A 5 -4.03 2.91 -13.27
C THR A 5 -3.24 2.94 -14.58
N SER A 6 -1.99 2.48 -14.55
CA SER A 6 -1.08 2.51 -15.69
C SER A 6 -1.58 1.67 -16.87
N ARG A 7 -2.52 0.75 -16.62
CA ARG A 7 -3.23 -0.11 -17.57
C ARG A 7 -4.56 -0.57 -16.98
N SER A 8 -5.43 -1.18 -17.82
CA SER A 8 -6.55 -1.96 -17.29
C SER A 8 -6.00 -3.08 -16.43
N LEU A 9 -6.47 -3.15 -15.18
CA LEU A 9 -6.08 -4.21 -14.26
C LEU A 9 -6.67 -5.54 -14.75
N ASN A 10 -5.90 -6.60 -14.56
CA ASN A 10 -6.44 -7.95 -14.71
C ASN A 10 -7.20 -8.35 -13.43
N ALA A 11 -8.02 -9.40 -13.52
CA ALA A 11 -8.86 -9.82 -12.40
C ALA A 11 -8.08 -10.10 -11.11
N ASN A 12 -6.86 -10.65 -11.20
CA ASN A 12 -6.03 -10.91 -10.03
C ASN A 12 -5.50 -9.61 -9.42
N GLU A 13 -5.02 -8.68 -10.25
CA GLU A 13 -4.58 -7.35 -9.79
C GLU A 13 -5.68 -6.59 -9.07
N ASP A 14 -6.91 -6.63 -9.59
CA ASP A 14 -8.09 -6.02 -8.96
C ASP A 14 -8.44 -6.68 -7.63
N ASN A 15 -8.51 -8.02 -7.59
CA ASN A 15 -8.85 -8.76 -6.38
C ASN A 15 -7.81 -8.53 -5.27
N ILE A 16 -6.52 -8.56 -5.63
CA ILE A 16 -5.42 -8.28 -4.70
C ILE A 16 -5.51 -6.85 -4.19
N LEU A 17 -5.71 -5.87 -5.08
CA LEU A 17 -5.83 -4.47 -4.65
C LEU A 17 -7.01 -4.27 -3.70
N ASN A 18 -8.15 -4.91 -3.95
CA ASN A 18 -9.31 -4.80 -3.07
C ASN A 18 -9.03 -5.38 -1.68
N LYS A 19 -8.41 -6.57 -1.60
CA LYS A 19 -8.02 -7.18 -0.32
C LYS A 19 -7.00 -6.31 0.42
N LEU A 20 -6.01 -5.75 -0.27
CA LEU A 20 -5.05 -4.83 0.33
C LEU A 20 -5.75 -3.58 0.88
N LYS A 21 -6.70 -3.01 0.14
CA LYS A 21 -7.45 -1.84 0.60
C LYS A 21 -8.29 -2.12 1.82
N GLU A 22 -8.96 -3.27 1.84
CA GLU A 22 -9.77 -3.74 2.97
C GLU A 22 -8.95 -3.84 4.26
N VAL A 23 -7.71 -4.33 4.16
CA VAL A 23 -6.86 -4.61 5.33
C VAL A 23 -6.04 -3.39 5.77
N ILE A 24 -5.59 -2.55 4.82
CA ILE A 24 -4.63 -1.47 5.09
C ILE A 24 -5.30 -0.11 5.17
N GLU A 25 -6.30 0.16 4.33
CA GLU A 25 -6.88 1.51 4.28
C GLU A 25 -7.83 1.72 5.46
N TYR A 26 -7.69 2.88 6.09
CA TYR A 26 -8.53 3.31 7.20
C TYR A 26 -8.94 4.76 6.96
N ASN A 27 -10.25 5.01 7.08
CA ASN A 27 -10.84 6.35 6.95
C ASN A 27 -11.28 6.81 8.35
N GLY A 28 -10.42 7.58 9.01
CA GLY A 28 -10.71 8.14 10.32
C GLY A 28 -11.56 9.41 10.20
N ASP A 29 -12.36 9.70 11.22
CA ASP A 29 -13.13 10.96 11.27
C ASP A 29 -12.26 12.15 11.71
N ILE A 30 -11.27 12.51 10.89
CA ILE A 30 -10.33 13.59 11.19
C ILE A 30 -10.97 14.97 11.33
N ILE A 31 -12.21 15.12 10.85
CA ILE A 31 -12.95 16.40 10.84
C ILE A 31 -13.70 16.60 12.15
N ASN A 32 -14.40 15.57 12.63
CA ASN A 32 -15.27 15.70 13.79
C ASN A 32 -14.69 15.09 15.05
N ASP A 33 -13.65 14.25 14.94
CA ASP A 33 -13.02 13.59 16.08
C ASP A 33 -11.56 14.02 16.26
N PRO A 34 -11.24 14.82 17.31
CA PRO A 34 -9.88 15.21 17.64
C PRO A 34 -8.98 14.07 18.12
N GLU A 35 -9.56 12.95 18.54
CA GLU A 35 -8.81 11.75 18.94
C GLU A 35 -8.65 10.76 17.78
N SER A 36 -9.05 11.15 16.56
CA SER A 36 -8.93 10.30 15.37
C SER A 36 -7.47 9.98 15.06
N TYR A 37 -7.21 8.70 14.79
CA TYR A 37 -5.89 8.21 14.33
C TYR A 37 -5.52 8.68 12.91
N GLY A 38 -6.38 9.41 12.23
CA GLY A 38 -6.12 9.85 10.87
C GLY A 38 -6.67 8.92 9.80
N ASN A 39 -6.43 9.30 8.55
CA ASN A 39 -6.57 8.43 7.40
C ASN A 39 -5.26 7.69 7.16
N THR A 40 -5.38 6.44 6.73
CA THR A 40 -4.28 5.63 6.19
C THR A 40 -4.72 5.13 4.82
N TRP A 41 -3.91 5.35 3.78
CA TRP A 41 -4.24 4.83 2.44
C TRP A 41 -3.04 4.33 1.67
N ILE A 42 -3.33 3.50 0.68
CA ILE A 42 -2.33 2.97 -0.22
C ILE A 42 -2.00 4.02 -1.29
N THR A 43 -0.73 4.41 -1.37
CA THR A 43 -0.21 5.36 -2.37
C THR A 43 0.24 4.66 -3.63
N ALA A 44 0.88 3.49 -3.53
CA ALA A 44 1.36 2.75 -4.68
C ALA A 44 1.41 1.25 -4.40
N VAL A 45 1.18 0.45 -5.44
CA VAL A 45 1.33 -1.01 -5.39
C VAL A 45 2.04 -1.51 -6.64
N SER A 46 3.04 -2.36 -6.43
CA SER A 46 3.59 -3.24 -7.47
C SER A 46 3.43 -4.70 -7.09
N LEU A 47 3.32 -5.53 -8.12
CA LEU A 47 2.98 -6.94 -8.02
C LEU A 47 3.92 -7.73 -8.92
N ARG A 48 4.42 -8.86 -8.41
CA ARG A 48 5.12 -9.84 -9.23
C ARG A 48 4.68 -11.25 -8.86
N SER A 49 4.25 -12.02 -9.86
CA SER A 49 3.99 -13.44 -9.71
C SER A 49 5.19 -14.18 -9.13
N PHE A 50 4.93 -15.08 -8.19
CA PHE A 50 5.92 -15.99 -7.65
C PHE A 50 6.37 -16.98 -8.73
N ILE A 51 7.68 -17.19 -8.87
CA ILE A 51 8.24 -18.21 -9.78
C ILE A 51 9.01 -19.21 -8.93
N HIS A 52 8.80 -20.51 -9.16
CA HIS A 52 9.28 -21.61 -8.32
C HIS A 52 10.80 -21.63 -8.07
N ASN A 53 11.60 -20.91 -8.86
CA ASN A 53 13.05 -20.76 -8.66
C ASN A 53 13.42 -19.67 -7.62
N GLN A 54 12.45 -19.01 -7.00
CA GLN A 54 12.62 -17.95 -6.01
C GLN A 54 12.39 -18.43 -4.57
N LYS A 55 12.58 -19.73 -4.28
CA LYS A 55 12.31 -20.33 -2.94
C LYS A 55 12.95 -19.57 -1.77
N GLN A 56 14.10 -18.95 -1.96
CA GLN A 56 14.77 -18.14 -0.93
C GLN A 56 13.97 -16.92 -0.43
N PHE A 57 12.94 -16.52 -1.17
CA PHE A 57 12.06 -15.41 -0.81
C PHE A 57 10.69 -15.87 -0.31
N LEU A 58 10.44 -17.18 -0.23
CA LEU A 58 9.21 -17.68 0.37
C LEU A 58 9.21 -17.31 1.87
N PRO A 59 8.14 -16.69 2.38
CA PRO A 59 7.89 -16.68 3.81
C PRO A 59 8.04 -18.09 4.37
N ALA A 60 8.71 -18.23 5.51
CA ALA A 60 8.96 -19.53 6.15
C ALA A 60 7.67 -20.32 6.48
N CYS A 61 6.50 -19.68 6.37
CA CYS A 61 5.19 -20.28 6.59
C CYS A 61 4.60 -21.01 5.37
N LEU A 62 5.18 -20.85 4.17
CA LEU A 62 4.76 -21.62 3.01
C LEU A 62 5.59 -22.89 3.02
N GLU A 63 4.99 -23.99 3.43
CA GLU A 63 5.67 -25.28 3.53
C GLU A 63 6.34 -25.65 2.21
N GLU A 64 7.52 -26.28 2.28
CA GLU A 64 8.38 -26.63 1.13
C GLU A 64 7.69 -27.51 0.05
N HIS A 65 6.47 -27.97 0.33
CA HIS A 65 5.67 -28.91 -0.46
C HIS A 65 4.52 -28.29 -1.27
N GLU A 66 4.16 -27.02 -1.06
CA GLU A 66 3.14 -26.37 -1.90
C GLU A 66 3.75 -25.89 -3.21
N VAL A 67 3.41 -26.56 -4.31
CA VAL A 67 3.70 -26.07 -5.67
C VAL A 67 2.75 -24.91 -5.95
N LEU A 68 3.09 -23.72 -5.46
CA LEU A 68 2.33 -22.52 -5.77
C LEU A 68 2.50 -22.16 -7.25
N ASN A 69 1.39 -22.17 -7.98
CA ASN A 69 1.37 -21.71 -9.36
C ASN A 69 1.63 -20.19 -9.39
N SER A 70 2.39 -19.73 -10.37
CA SER A 70 2.64 -18.30 -10.63
C SER A 70 1.38 -17.43 -10.78
N LYS A 71 0.22 -18.04 -11.03
CA LYS A 71 -1.08 -17.35 -11.08
C LYS A 71 -1.77 -17.20 -9.72
N GLN A 72 -1.23 -17.82 -8.68
CA GLN A 72 -1.83 -17.87 -7.36
C GLN A 72 -1.00 -17.19 -6.31
N ALA A 73 0.32 -17.20 -6.43
CA ALA A 73 1.19 -16.63 -5.43
C ALA A 73 1.89 -15.39 -5.98
N PHE A 74 1.97 -14.36 -5.16
CA PHE A 74 2.46 -13.05 -5.57
C PHE A 74 3.27 -12.38 -4.47
N PHE A 75 4.37 -11.74 -4.88
CA PHE A 75 5.03 -10.72 -4.09
C PHE A 75 4.42 -9.36 -4.38
N VAL A 76 4.11 -8.63 -3.33
CA VAL A 76 3.52 -7.31 -3.39
C VAL A 76 4.41 -6.32 -2.64
N ARG A 77 4.66 -5.16 -3.24
CA ARG A 77 5.17 -3.99 -2.52
C ARG A 77 4.06 -2.96 -2.42
N VAL A 78 3.83 -2.47 -1.22
CA VAL A 78 2.83 -1.45 -0.94
C VAL A 78 3.49 -0.24 -0.29
N ILE A 79 3.09 0.95 -0.73
CA ILE A 79 3.42 2.23 -0.07
C ILE A 79 2.16 2.75 0.59
N ILE A 80 2.30 3.19 1.83
CA ILE A 80 1.24 3.68 2.68
C ILE A 80 1.56 5.11 3.07
N ARG A 81 0.51 5.92 3.16
CA ARG A 81 0.59 7.32 3.57
C ARG A 81 -0.55 7.66 4.50
N THR A 82 -0.31 8.65 5.35
CA THR A 82 -1.28 9.08 6.37
C THR A 82 -1.65 10.56 6.24
N THR A 83 -2.83 10.89 6.73
CA THR A 83 -3.31 12.25 6.93
C THR A 83 -3.90 12.32 8.33
N ASP A 84 -3.44 13.26 9.13
CA ASP A 84 -4.05 13.56 10.42
C ASP A 84 -4.46 15.05 10.46
N GLN A 85 -4.82 15.54 11.66
CA GLN A 85 -5.26 16.92 11.84
C GLN A 85 -4.19 17.97 11.47
N SER A 86 -2.92 17.60 11.53
CA SER A 86 -1.76 18.43 11.16
C SER A 86 -1.58 18.49 9.64
N GLY A 87 -2.17 17.55 8.91
CA GLY A 87 -2.12 17.51 7.45
C GLY A 87 -1.73 16.16 6.89
N THR A 88 -1.63 16.10 5.56
CA THR A 88 -1.15 14.91 4.87
C THR A 88 0.36 14.77 5.06
N ASN A 89 0.81 13.66 5.65
CA ASN A 89 2.20 13.41 5.95
C ASN A 89 3.05 13.49 4.67
N ARG A 90 4.14 14.26 4.68
CA ARG A 90 5.04 14.39 3.53
C ARG A 90 5.79 13.08 3.22
N TYR A 91 6.06 12.30 4.25
CA TYR A 91 6.79 11.05 4.16
C TYR A 91 5.85 9.86 4.05
N VAL A 92 6.38 8.77 3.49
CA VAL A 92 5.63 7.53 3.30
C VAL A 92 6.45 6.36 3.80
N ASP A 93 5.72 5.34 4.23
CA ASP A 93 6.27 4.04 4.61
C ASP A 93 5.88 2.98 3.57
N GLY A 94 6.61 1.88 3.54
CA GLY A 94 6.33 0.79 2.62
C GLY A 94 6.70 -0.57 3.19
N THR A 95 5.96 -1.60 2.80
CA THR A 95 6.24 -2.98 3.22
C THR A 95 6.11 -3.97 2.05
N ASN A 96 6.67 -5.17 2.25
CA ASN A 96 6.51 -6.29 1.34
C ASN A 96 5.45 -7.23 1.90
N LEU A 97 4.53 -7.68 1.06
CA LEU A 97 3.52 -8.67 1.41
C LEU A 97 3.63 -9.86 0.48
N PHE A 98 3.25 -11.02 1.00
CA PHE A 98 3.06 -12.22 0.20
C PHE A 98 1.57 -12.54 0.14
N VAL A 99 1.05 -12.63 -1.07
CA VAL A 99 -0.38 -12.80 -1.32
C VAL A 99 -0.62 -14.10 -2.08
N THR A 100 -1.61 -14.86 -1.63
CA THR A 100 -2.08 -16.08 -2.30
C THR A 100 -3.51 -15.92 -2.79
N ILE A 101 -3.85 -16.64 -3.87
CA ILE A 101 -5.20 -16.75 -4.40
C ILE A 101 -5.55 -18.24 -4.48
N ASP A 102 -6.60 -18.61 -3.77
CA ASP A 102 -7.15 -19.97 -3.83
C ASP A 102 -7.74 -20.26 -5.22
N GLN A 103 -7.46 -21.44 -5.80
CA GLN A 103 -7.88 -21.74 -7.18
C GLN A 103 -9.39 -21.90 -7.31
N ASP A 104 -10.01 -22.47 -6.29
CA ASP A 104 -11.40 -22.93 -6.37
C ASP A 104 -12.37 -21.81 -5.98
N SER A 105 -12.03 -21.06 -4.94
CA SER A 105 -12.85 -19.98 -4.41
C SER A 105 -12.47 -18.60 -4.95
N GLY A 106 -11.25 -18.42 -5.47
CA GLY A 106 -10.72 -17.11 -5.85
C GLY A 106 -10.46 -16.17 -4.66
N VAL A 107 -10.54 -16.68 -3.43
CA VAL A 107 -10.27 -15.92 -2.21
C VAL A 107 -8.81 -15.51 -2.19
N VAL A 108 -8.58 -14.22 -1.92
CA VAL A 108 -7.25 -13.62 -1.77
C VAL A 108 -6.89 -13.58 -0.30
N ASP A 109 -5.70 -14.08 0.04
CA ASP A 109 -5.20 -14.11 1.41
C ASP A 109 -3.79 -13.53 1.52
N ILE A 110 -3.49 -12.91 2.66
CA ILE A 110 -2.17 -12.35 2.96
C ILE A 110 -1.46 -13.31 3.91
N ALA A 111 -0.36 -13.90 3.45
CA ALA A 111 0.37 -14.87 4.26
C ALA A 111 0.90 -14.20 5.54
N LYS A 112 0.50 -14.74 6.70
CA LYS A 112 0.82 -14.19 8.03
C LYS A 112 0.49 -12.70 8.15
N GLU A 113 -0.72 -12.32 7.74
CA GLU A 113 -1.22 -10.94 7.74
C GLU A 113 -0.85 -10.16 9.02
N ASP A 114 -1.13 -10.72 10.20
CA ASP A 114 -0.82 -10.08 11.48
C ASP A 114 0.68 -9.80 11.69
N GLU A 115 1.56 -10.74 11.32
CA GLU A 115 3.01 -10.56 11.44
C GLU A 115 3.50 -9.56 10.39
N ALA A 116 3.06 -9.70 9.14
CA ALA A 116 3.51 -8.87 8.02
C ALA A 116 3.12 -7.39 8.16
N LEU A 117 2.03 -7.10 8.87
CA LEU A 117 1.54 -5.74 9.12
C LEU A 117 1.96 -5.17 10.48
N SER A 118 2.40 -6.02 11.41
CA SER A 118 2.96 -5.56 12.69
C SER A 118 4.48 -5.35 12.65
N ASP A 119 5.15 -5.95 11.68
CA ASP A 119 6.57 -5.73 11.43
C ASP A 119 6.87 -4.28 11.02
N ASN A 120 8.10 -3.86 11.32
CA ASN A 120 8.64 -2.59 10.88
C ASN A 120 8.54 -2.46 9.34
N PRO A 121 8.18 -1.29 8.81
CA PRO A 121 8.11 -1.12 7.37
C PRO A 121 9.48 -1.36 6.74
N VAL A 122 9.52 -1.90 5.53
CA VAL A 122 10.78 -2.16 4.81
C VAL A 122 11.35 -0.86 4.24
N PHE A 123 10.48 0.07 3.85
CA PHE A 123 10.83 1.42 3.44
C PHE A 123 10.33 2.38 4.52
N HIS A 124 11.23 3.15 5.13
CA HIS A 124 10.95 3.98 6.30
C HIS A 124 11.02 5.48 5.96
N GLY A 125 9.93 6.21 6.18
CA GLY A 125 9.91 7.67 6.31
C GLY A 125 10.56 8.43 5.15
N GLY A 126 10.39 7.96 3.91
CA GLY A 126 11.03 8.55 2.73
C GLY A 126 10.13 9.46 1.91
N GLU A 127 10.71 10.20 0.97
CA GLU A 127 9.92 10.99 0.02
C GLU A 127 9.19 10.10 -1.00
N ILE A 128 8.07 10.58 -1.52
CA ILE A 128 7.24 9.86 -2.49
C ILE A 128 8.05 9.40 -3.72
N ALA A 129 8.97 10.21 -4.22
CA ALA A 129 9.78 9.87 -5.39
C ALA A 129 10.69 8.65 -5.12
N ASP A 130 11.31 8.59 -3.94
CA ASP A 130 12.14 7.45 -3.53
C ASP A 130 11.30 6.20 -3.28
N ALA A 131 10.14 6.36 -2.66
CA ALA A 131 9.19 5.28 -2.43
C ALA A 131 8.68 4.66 -3.75
N LEU A 132 8.34 5.50 -4.73
CA LEU A 132 7.94 5.05 -6.06
C LEU A 132 9.08 4.32 -6.78
N ARG A 133 10.32 4.79 -6.64
CA ARG A 133 11.50 4.10 -7.17
C ARG A 133 11.65 2.72 -6.53
N TRP A 134 11.53 2.63 -5.20
CA TRP A 134 11.61 1.37 -4.47
C TRP A 134 10.50 0.39 -4.86
N VAL A 135 9.25 0.83 -5.01
CA VAL A 135 8.17 -0.03 -5.52
C VAL A 135 8.47 -0.55 -6.92
N ASN A 136 9.01 0.30 -7.78
CA ASN A 136 9.31 -0.03 -9.18
C ASN A 136 10.42 -1.08 -9.32
N GLU A 137 11.36 -1.17 -8.37
CA GLU A 137 12.38 -2.23 -8.35
C GLU A 137 11.80 -3.65 -8.32
N LEU A 138 10.56 -3.84 -7.83
CA LEU A 138 9.87 -5.14 -7.87
C LEU A 138 9.27 -5.41 -9.26
N ALA A 139 8.48 -4.45 -9.75
CA ALA A 139 7.79 -4.43 -11.03
C ALA A 139 7.17 -3.04 -11.25
N ASP A 140 6.74 -2.73 -12.49
CA ASP A 140 5.98 -1.52 -12.77
C ASP A 140 4.74 -1.42 -11.85
N PRO A 141 4.55 -0.29 -11.14
CA PRO A 141 3.37 -0.12 -10.30
C PRO A 141 2.09 -0.17 -11.14
N TYR A 142 1.14 -1.01 -10.72
CA TYR A 142 -0.15 -1.14 -11.40
C TYR A 142 -1.20 -0.20 -10.81
N TYR A 143 -0.98 0.27 -9.58
CA TYR A 143 -1.82 1.23 -8.88
C TYR A 143 -0.99 2.36 -8.29
N ILE A 144 -1.41 3.61 -8.51
CA ILE A 144 -0.84 4.83 -7.92
C ILE A 144 -1.96 5.81 -7.57
N ALA A 145 -1.96 6.29 -6.32
CA ALA A 145 -2.85 7.32 -5.78
C ALA A 145 -2.06 8.30 -4.90
N LEU A 146 -1.69 9.46 -5.46
CA LEU A 146 -0.86 10.45 -4.77
C LEU A 146 -1.65 11.36 -3.81
N GLU A 147 -2.97 11.41 -4.01
CA GLU A 147 -3.91 12.20 -3.22
C GLU A 147 -4.66 11.25 -2.27
N ASP A 148 -4.89 11.68 -1.03
CA ASP A 148 -5.73 10.97 -0.06
C ASP A 148 -7.13 10.75 -0.65
N PRO A 149 -7.58 9.50 -0.87
CA PRO A 149 -8.85 9.20 -1.53
C PRO A 149 -10.07 9.48 -0.64
N PHE A 150 -9.90 9.60 0.67
CA PHE A 150 -10.99 9.82 1.63
C PHE A 150 -11.35 11.29 1.78
N LEU A 151 -10.47 12.19 1.36
CA LEU A 151 -10.70 13.62 1.40
C LEU A 151 -11.45 14.12 0.16
N THR A 152 -12.35 15.08 0.39
CA THR A 152 -12.87 15.92 -0.69
C THR A 152 -11.77 16.85 -1.23
N PRO A 153 -11.93 17.41 -2.44
CA PRO A 153 -10.99 18.41 -2.96
C PRO A 153 -10.74 19.59 -1.99
N GLU A 154 -11.78 20.05 -1.30
CA GLU A 154 -11.70 21.17 -0.35
C GLU A 154 -10.88 20.78 0.89
N GLN A 155 -11.15 19.59 1.44
CA GLN A 155 -10.38 19.05 2.56
C GLN A 155 -8.90 18.85 2.19
N ARG A 156 -8.61 18.38 0.97
CA ARG A 156 -7.21 18.25 0.50
C ARG A 156 -6.48 19.59 0.50
N ILE A 157 -7.13 20.68 0.10
CA ILE A 157 -6.51 22.01 0.11
C ILE A 157 -6.21 22.43 1.56
N LEU A 158 -7.15 22.22 2.47
CA LEU A 158 -7.00 22.54 3.89
C LEU A 158 -5.80 21.80 4.50
N PHE A 159 -5.77 20.47 4.37
CA PHE A 159 -4.72 19.62 4.96
C PHE A 159 -3.37 19.72 4.24
N MET A 160 -3.32 20.23 3.00
CA MET A 160 -2.06 20.58 2.33
C MET A 160 -1.47 21.92 2.81
N GLN A 161 -2.30 22.84 3.31
CA GLN A 161 -1.84 24.14 3.81
C GLN A 161 -1.27 24.01 5.23
N SER A 162 -1.92 23.24 6.10
CA SER A 162 -1.44 22.98 7.47
C SER A 162 -0.02 22.38 7.48
N ALA A 163 0.28 21.44 6.57
CA ALA A 163 1.60 20.84 6.44
C ALA A 163 2.73 21.82 6.00
N LYS A 164 2.38 23.01 5.49
CA LYS A 164 3.36 24.05 5.13
C LYS A 164 3.64 25.01 6.30
N GLU A 165 2.68 25.25 7.18
CA GLU A 165 2.85 26.20 8.29
C GLU A 165 3.81 25.67 9.37
N ASP A 166 3.96 24.34 9.48
CA ASP A 166 4.93 23.68 10.38
C ASP A 166 6.34 23.51 9.78
N ASP A 167 6.62 24.06 8.59
CA ASP A 167 7.99 24.14 8.08
C ASP A 167 8.71 25.31 8.81
N PRO A 168 9.74 25.04 9.64
CA PRO A 168 10.47 26.10 10.36
C PRO A 168 11.23 27.06 9.42
N PHE A 169 11.20 26.80 8.11
CA PHE A 169 11.75 27.66 7.06
C PHE A 169 10.69 28.43 6.26
N SER A 170 9.44 28.42 6.69
CA SER A 170 8.38 29.31 6.19
C SER A 170 8.66 30.74 6.65
N LEU A 171 9.20 31.57 5.75
CA LEU A 171 9.35 33.03 5.93
C LEU A 171 8.04 33.77 5.65
#